data_AF-A0AAD7HSB1-F1
#
_entry.id   AF-A0AAD7HSB1-F1
#
_cell.length_a   1.000
_cell.length_b   1.000
_cell.length_c   1.000
_cell.angle_alpha   90.00
_cell.angle_beta   90.00
_cell.angle_gamma   90.00
#
_symmetry.space_group_name_H-M   'P 1'
#
loop_
_entity.id
_entity.type
_entity.pdbx_description
1 polymer ?
#
loop_
_entity_poly.entity_id
_entity_poly.type
_entity_poly.pdbx_seq_one_letter_code
_entity_poly.pdbx_strand_id
1 'polypeptide(L)' 'VVETFLQAGQPYPGDNHVQAEQRFLVYQTSDAHHIVMDNMLDEDVPLATRFIRDLDFDIVAWYAAHRRHALGLPED' A
#
# COMPACT_ATOMS: atom_id res chain seq x y z
N VAL A 1 -12.58 -1.18 -1.71
CA VAL A 1 -12.38 0.21 -1.20
C VAL A 1 -10.91 0.46 -0.97
N VAL A 2 -10.28 -0.14 0.06
CA VAL A 2 -8.83 0.04 0.32
C VAL A 2 -7.95 -0.42 -0.85
N GLU A 3 -8.12 -1.67 -1.29
CA GLU A 3 -7.44 -2.20 -2.48
C GLU A 3 -7.68 -1.33 -3.71
N THR A 4 -8.92 -0.87 -3.90
CA THR A 4 -9.30 0.04 -5.00
C THR A 4 -8.52 1.35 -4.96
N PHE A 5 -8.30 1.93 -3.76
CA PHE A 5 -7.49 3.13 -3.61
C PHE A 5 -6.03 2.87 -3.93
N LEU A 6 -5.46 1.78 -3.42
CA LEU A 6 -4.08 1.41 -3.72
C LEU A 6 -3.87 1.20 -5.22
N GLN A 7 -4.82 0.57 -5.91
CA GLN A 7 -4.79 0.42 -7.37
C GLN A 7 -4.81 1.77 -8.10
N ALA A 8 -5.62 2.72 -7.65
CA ALA A 8 -5.71 4.05 -8.24
C ALA A 8 -4.45 4.92 -8.05
N GLY A 9 -3.61 4.58 -7.06
CA GLY A 9 -2.37 5.29 -6.76
C GLY A 9 -1.16 4.91 -7.60
N GLN A 10 -1.30 3.92 -8.48
CA GLN A 10 -0.19 3.47 -9.33
C GLN A 10 0.14 4.49 -10.44
N PRO A 11 1.39 4.55 -10.91
CA PRO A 11 2.55 3.81 -10.42
C PRO A 11 3.07 4.35 -9.08
N TYR A 12 3.56 3.46 -8.24
CA TYR A 12 4.30 3.77 -7.01
C TYR A 12 5.80 3.93 -7.28
N PRO A 13 6.54 4.57 -6.35
CA PRO A 13 7.99 4.69 -6.45
C PRO A 13 8.69 3.34 -6.72
N GLY A 14 9.53 3.33 -7.76
CA GLY A 14 10.24 2.14 -8.24
C GLY A 14 9.48 1.30 -9.27
N ASP A 15 8.23 1.64 -9.58
CA ASP A 15 7.47 0.97 -10.64
C ASP A 15 7.97 1.39 -12.03
N ASN A 16 8.19 0.41 -12.90
CA ASN A 16 8.69 0.65 -14.25
C ASN A 16 7.59 0.86 -15.31
N HIS A 17 6.35 0.43 -15.05
CA HIS A 17 5.19 0.50 -15.97
C HIS A 17 3.86 0.61 -15.19
N VAL A 18 2.75 0.89 -15.90
CA VAL A 18 1.37 0.81 -15.37
C VAL A 18 1.00 -0.66 -15.14
N GLN A 19 0.54 -1.01 -13.93
CA GLN A 19 0.51 -2.39 -13.47
C GLN A 19 -0.90 -2.96 -13.26
N ALA A 20 -0.91 -4.27 -13.00
CA ALA A 20 -2.07 -5.16 -13.08
C ALA A 20 -3.21 -4.79 -12.11
N GLU A 21 -4.45 -4.98 -12.58
CA GLU A 21 -5.70 -4.72 -11.85
C GLU A 21 -5.82 -5.46 -10.50
N GLN A 22 -4.92 -6.41 -10.21
CA GLN A 22 -4.91 -7.25 -9.00
C GLN A 22 -3.55 -7.27 -8.26
N ARG A 23 -2.71 -6.25 -8.46
CA ARG A 23 -1.47 -6.08 -7.68
C ARG A 23 -1.68 -6.17 -6.17
N PHE A 24 -2.66 -5.45 -5.64
CA PHE A 24 -2.84 -5.37 -4.19
C PHE A 24 -3.91 -6.32 -3.69
N LEU A 25 -3.67 -6.92 -2.52
CA LEU A 25 -4.69 -7.54 -1.68
C LEU A 25 -4.58 -6.95 -0.28
N VAL A 26 -5.71 -6.60 0.33
CA VAL A 26 -5.73 -6.17 1.73
C VAL A 26 -6.59 -7.12 2.53
N TYR A 27 -5.99 -7.77 3.53
CA TYR A 27 -6.71 -8.71 4.39
C TYR A 27 -6.38 -8.50 5.87
N GLN A 28 -7.35 -8.84 6.72
CA GLN A 28 -7.23 -8.68 8.16
C GLN A 28 -6.58 -9.91 8.77
N THR A 29 -5.55 -9.72 9.61
CA THR A 29 -4.88 -10.81 10.34
C THR A 29 -5.28 -10.86 11.81
N SER A 30 -5.77 -9.74 12.36
CA SER A 30 -6.35 -9.66 13.70
C SER A 30 -7.25 -8.43 13.81
N ASP A 31 -7.97 -8.28 14.92
CA ASP A 31 -8.78 -7.08 15.18
C ASP A 31 -7.98 -5.77 15.08
N ALA A 32 -6.69 -5.82 15.40
CA ALA A 32 -5.80 -4.67 15.41
C ALA A 32 -4.92 -4.50 14.16
N HIS A 33 -4.84 -5.51 13.29
CA HIS A 33 -3.90 -5.50 12.16
C HIS A 33 -4.49 -6.02 10.86
N HIS A 34 -4.07 -5.37 9.77
CA HIS A 34 -4.22 -5.80 8.40
C HIS A 34 -2.84 -5.97 7.76
N ILE A 35 -2.82 -6.71 6.66
CA ILE A 35 -1.68 -6.81 5.75
C ILE A 35 -2.10 -6.24 4.41
N VAL A 36 -1.27 -5.35 3.87
CA VAL A 36 -1.30 -4.94 2.46
C VAL A 36 -0.28 -5.80 1.74
N MET A 37 -0.77 -6.77 0.97
CA MET A 37 0.06 -7.63 0.13
C MET A 37 0.20 -7.00 -1.25
N ASP A 38 1.45 -6.80 -1.68
CA ASP A 38 1.80 -6.38 -3.03
C ASP A 38 2.31 -7.59 -3.82
N ASN A 39 1.42 -8.18 -4.63
CA ASN A 39 1.71 -9.35 -5.44
C ASN A 39 2.79 -9.12 -6.50
N MET A 40 3.00 -7.87 -6.91
CA MET A 40 4.06 -7.59 -7.88
C MET A 40 5.44 -7.68 -7.24
N LEU A 41 5.55 -7.23 -5.99
CA LEU A 41 6.83 -7.15 -5.29
C LEU A 41 7.05 -8.33 -4.33
N ASP A 42 6.06 -9.21 -4.20
CA ASP A 42 6.05 -10.32 -3.25
C ASP A 42 6.31 -9.81 -1.81
N GLU A 43 5.66 -8.70 -1.45
CA GLU A 43 5.88 -7.98 -0.20
C GLU A 43 4.58 -7.87 0.61
N ASP A 44 4.66 -8.27 1.89
CA ASP A 44 3.60 -8.07 2.88
C ASP A 44 3.93 -6.87 3.78
N VAL A 45 3.09 -5.83 3.73
CA VAL A 45 3.28 -4.61 4.51
C VAL A 45 2.22 -4.52 5.62
N PRO A 46 2.61 -4.59 6.91
CA PRO A 46 1.69 -4.48 8.01
C PRO A 46 1.06 -3.08 8.10
N LEU A 47 -0.27 -3.05 8.30
CA LEU A 47 -1.04 -1.83 8.49
C LEU A 47 -1.96 -1.98 9.71
N ALA A 48 -1.87 -1.05 10.66
CA ALA A 48 -2.74 -1.08 11.83
C ALA A 48 -4.19 -0.78 11.42
N THR A 49 -5.16 -1.55 11.95
CA THR A 49 -6.60 -1.40 11.62
C THR A 49 -7.12 0.01 11.87
N ARG A 50 -6.55 0.74 12.85
CA ARG A 50 -6.93 2.13 13.14
C ARG A 50 -6.79 3.05 11.92
N PHE A 51 -5.81 2.81 11.06
CA PHE A 51 -5.58 3.62 9.85
C PHE A 51 -6.58 3.26 8.75
N ILE A 52 -6.98 1.99 8.63
CA ILE A 52 -8.04 1.59 7.69
C ILE A 52 -9.41 2.19 8.08
N ARG A 53 -9.65 2.36 9.38
CA ARG A 53 -10.90 2.94 9.90
C ARG A 53 -10.91 4.46 9.90
N ASP A 54 -9.76 5.08 9.67
CA ASP A 54 -9.60 6.52 9.61
C ASP A 54 -9.91 7.01 8.19
N LEU A 55 -10.95 7.83 8.04
CA LEU A 55 -11.37 8.35 6.73
C LEU A 55 -10.42 9.42 6.19
N ASP A 56 -9.62 10.04 7.07
CA ASP A 56 -8.63 11.04 6.70
C ASP A 56 -7.27 10.42 6.36
N PHE A 57 -7.13 9.10 6.54
CA PHE A 57 -5.90 8.39 6.23
C PHE A 57 -5.74 8.15 4.72
N ASP A 58 -4.76 8.82 4.14
CA ASP A 58 -4.36 8.59 2.75
C ASP A 58 -3.45 7.36 2.63
N ILE A 59 -4.07 6.20 2.41
CA ILE A 59 -3.34 4.96 2.24
C ILE A 59 -2.45 4.94 0.99
N VAL A 60 -2.81 5.70 -0.05
CA VAL A 60 -2.01 5.79 -1.28
C VAL A 60 -0.70 6.50 -0.97
N ALA A 61 -0.77 7.68 -0.35
CA ALA A 61 0.41 8.43 0.04
C ALA A 61 1.27 7.64 1.04
N TRP A 62 0.65 6.97 2.01
CA TRP A 62 1.36 6.11 2.96
C TRP A 62 2.13 4.99 2.27
N TYR A 63 1.50 4.28 1.32
CA TYR A 63 2.16 3.18 0.62
C TYR A 63 3.28 3.70 -0.30
N ALA A 64 3.09 4.84 -0.96
CA ALA A 64 4.14 5.49 -1.73
C ALA A 64 5.36 5.86 -0.87
N ALA A 65 5.14 6.40 0.33
CA ALA A 65 6.20 6.71 1.29
C ALA A 65 6.94 5.43 1.75
N HIS A 66 6.20 4.35 2.05
CA HIS A 66 6.78 3.04 2.36
C HIS A 66 7.72 2.57 1.24
N ARG A 67 7.30 2.69 -0.03
CA ARG A 67 8.10 2.34 -1.20
C ARG A 67 9.36 3.21 -1.33
N ARG A 68 9.26 4.52 -1.11
CA ARG A 68 10.44 5.40 -1.13
C ARG A 68 11.46 4.98 -0.08
N HIS A 69 11.00 4.74 1.14
CA HIS A 69 11.86 4.30 2.23
C HIS A 69 12.53 2.96 1.90
N ALA A 70 11.80 1.98 1.37
CA ALA A 70 12.34 0.69 0.96
C ALA A 70 13.41 0.81 -0.14
N LEU A 71 13.31 1.82 -1.00
CA LEU A 71 14.28 2.11 -2.07
C LEU A 71 15.42 3.05 -1.64
N GLY A 72 15.40 3.56 -0.41
CA GLY A 72 16.37 4.57 0.05
C GLY A 72 16.25 5.92 -0.66
N LEU A 73 15.06 6.23 -1.19
CA LEU A 73 14.77 7.50 -1.84
C LEU A 73 14.42 8.58 -0.80
N PRO A 74 14.74 9.86 -1.05
CA PRO A 74 14.37 10.94 -0.15
C PRO A 74 12.85 11.11 -0.03
N GLU A 75 12.43 11.54 1.16
CA GLU A 75 11.10 12.11 1.39
C GLU A 75 11.10 13.52 0.76
N ASP A 76 10.09 13.83 -0.08
CA ASP A 76 9.96 15.15 -0.72
C ASP A 76 9.52 16.24 0.27
#